data_AF-A0A7C1TNZ1-F1
#
_entry.id   AF-A0A7C1TNZ1-F1
#
_cell.length_a   1.000
_cell.length_b   1.000
_cell.length_c   1.000
_cell.angle_alpha   90.00
_cell.angle_beta   90.00
_cell.angle_gamma   90.00
#
_symmetry.space_group_name_H-M   'P 1'
#
loop_
_entity.id
_entity.type
_entity.pdbx_description
1 polymer ?
#
loop_
_entity_poly.entity_id
_entity_poly.type
_entity_poly.pdbx_seq_one_letter_code
_entity_poly.pdbx_strand_id
1 'polypeptide(L)'
;MSSRGVILAVVLVAGLLFVLFTQVERGPRQTRRAVVGLEAPAFVLLDGEGAAVRLSDFRGKTVFLHFWASWCKNCREEMPFI
;
A
#
# COMPACT_ATOMS: atom_id res chain seq x y z
N MET A 1 -37.14 28.65 -17.27
CA MET A 1 -35.97 27.76 -17.08
C MET A 1 -36.40 26.34 -17.39
N SER A 2 -35.89 25.76 -18.48
CA SER A 2 -36.35 24.45 -18.98
C SER A 2 -35.99 23.35 -17.98
N SER A 3 -36.95 22.48 -17.62
CA SER A 3 -36.79 21.33 -16.74
C SER A 3 -35.59 20.44 -17.11
N ARG A 4 -35.23 20.42 -18.39
CA ARG A 4 -34.05 19.75 -18.95
C ARG A 4 -32.72 20.29 -18.38
N GLY A 5 -32.63 21.59 -18.13
CA GLY A 5 -31.42 22.21 -17.56
C GLY A 5 -31.22 21.89 -16.08
N VAL A 6 -32.31 21.76 -15.32
CA VAL A 6 -32.27 21.38 -13.89
C VAL A 6 -31.83 19.93 -13.74
N ILE A 7 -32.37 19.03 -14.57
CA ILE A 7 -31.99 17.60 -14.54
C ILE A 7 -30.49 17.44 -14.86
N LEU A 8 -29.98 18.12 -15.89
CA LEU A 8 -28.56 18.10 -16.24
C LEU A 8 -27.67 18.60 -15.10
N ALA A 9 -28.04 19.70 -14.45
CA ALA A 9 -27.29 20.24 -13.32
C ALA A 9 -27.26 19.26 -12.12
N VAL A 10 -28.40 18.64 -11.80
CA VAL A 10 -28.49 17.66 -10.70
C VAL A 10 -27.62 16.43 -10.98
N VAL A 11 -27.64 15.91 -12.22
CA VAL A 11 -26.81 14.76 -12.61
C VAL A 11 -25.32 15.09 -12.52
N LEU A 12 -24.91 16.28 -12.99
CA LEU A 12 -23.52 16.72 -12.90
C LEU A 12 -23.05 16.89 -11.45
N VAL A 13 -23.88 17.50 -10.59
CA VAL A 13 -23.58 17.67 -9.17
C VAL A 13 -23.51 16.31 -8.46
N ALA A 14 -24.46 15.41 -8.70
CA ALA A 14 -24.45 14.07 -8.11
C ALA A 14 -23.23 13.25 -8.57
N GLY A 15 -22.87 13.33 -9.85
CA GLY A 15 -21.67 12.69 -10.39
C GLY A 15 -20.39 13.24 -9.79
N LEU A 16 -20.27 14.57 -9.66
CA LEU A 16 -19.13 15.21 -9.01
C LEU A 16 -19.01 14.81 -7.54
N LEU A 17 -20.12 14.81 -6.80
CA LEU A 17 -20.17 14.37 -5.40
C LEU A 17 -19.76 12.89 -5.25
N PHE A 18 -20.20 12.02 -6.15
CA PHE A 18 -19.79 10.62 -6.17
C PHE A 18 -18.29 10.45 -6.43
N VAL A 19 -17.74 11.16 -7.42
CA VAL A 19 -16.29 11.14 -7.70
C VAL A 19 -15.50 11.62 -6.49
N LEU A 20 -15.88 12.74 -5.90
CA LEU A 20 -15.23 13.27 -4.69
C LEU A 20 -15.30 12.27 -3.53
N PHE A 21 -16.46 11.65 -3.31
CA PHE A 21 -16.63 10.63 -2.26
C PHE A 21 -15.70 9.43 -2.46
N THR A 22 -15.57 8.91 -3.69
CA THR A 22 -14.66 7.77 -3.98
C THR A 22 -13.17 8.10 -3.85
N GLN A 23 -12.78 9.38 -3.96
CA GLN A 23 -11.40 9.82 -3.74
C GLN A 23 -11.07 10.00 -2.25
N VAL A 24 -12.05 10.37 -1.42
CA VAL A 24 -11.88 10.59 0.03
C VAL A 24 -11.54 9.28 0.77
N GLU A 25 -12.09 8.15 0.35
CA GLU A 25 -11.77 6.81 0.90
C GLU A 25 -10.32 6.36 0.57
N ARG A 26 -9.63 7.04 -0.36
CA ARG A 26 -8.20 6.83 -0.64
C ARG A 26 -7.31 7.86 0.05
N GLY A 27 -7.69 8.29 1.26
CA GLY A 27 -6.81 9.07 2.13
C GLY A 27 -5.43 8.39 2.30
N PRO A 28 -4.36 9.16 2.63
CA PRO A 28 -3.02 8.62 2.67
C PRO A 28 -2.98 7.43 3.64
N ARG A 29 -2.70 6.24 3.07
CA ARG A 29 -2.46 5.02 3.82
C ARG A 29 -1.36 5.35 4.83
N GLN A 30 -1.70 5.46 6.11
CA GLN A 30 -0.72 5.71 7.18
C GLN A 30 0.18 4.48 7.31
N THR A 31 1.15 4.36 6.41
CA THR A 31 2.28 3.47 6.59
C THR A 31 3.17 4.11 7.64
N ARG A 32 3.33 3.45 8.79
CA ARG A 32 4.42 3.80 9.72
C ARG A 32 5.71 3.76 8.92
N ARG A 33 6.33 4.91 8.72
CA ARG A 33 7.61 5.02 8.02
C ARG A 33 8.69 4.42 8.92
N ALA A 34 9.59 3.64 8.34
CA ALA A 34 10.79 3.22 9.05
C ALA A 34 11.61 4.49 9.37
N VAL A 35 11.99 4.65 10.63
CA VAL A 35 12.78 5.79 11.11
C VAL A 35 14.14 5.27 11.56
N VAL A 36 15.20 5.92 11.08
CA VAL A 36 16.58 5.55 11.43
C VAL A 36 16.79 5.67 12.93
N GLY A 37 17.46 4.68 13.52
CA GLY A 37 17.75 4.63 14.95
C GLY A 37 16.62 4.05 15.81
N LEU A 38 15.41 3.85 15.25
CA LEU A 38 14.37 3.09 15.94
C LEU A 38 14.57 1.59 15.70
N GLU A 39 14.20 0.81 16.70
CA GLU A 39 14.19 -0.65 16.58
C GLU A 39 13.16 -1.10 15.55
N ALA A 40 13.57 -2.03 14.68
CA ALA A 40 12.67 -2.62 13.71
C ALA A 40 11.56 -3.43 14.42
N PRO A 41 10.28 -3.29 14.02
CA PRO A 41 9.18 -4.03 14.64
C PRO A 41 9.40 -5.54 14.58
N ALA A 42 9.10 -6.23 15.69
CA ALA A 42 9.13 -7.68 15.71
C ALA A 42 8.05 -8.26 14.78
N PHE A 43 8.43 -9.27 14.00
CA PHE A 43 7.52 -10.03 13.16
C PHE A 43 7.93 -11.50 13.10
N VAL A 44 6.96 -12.33 12.73
CA VAL A 44 7.15 -13.75 12.42
C VAL A 44 6.46 -14.01 11.08
N LEU A 45 7.17 -14.64 10.15
CA LEU A 45 6.66 -15.04 8.85
C LEU A 45 6.86 -16.53 8.65
N LEU A 46 6.13 -17.09 7.68
CA LEU A 46 6.40 -18.43 7.19
C LEU A 46 7.27 -18.32 5.94
N ASP A 47 8.28 -19.18 5.84
CA ASP A 47 9.05 -19.32 4.61
C ASP A 47 8.31 -20.19 3.57
N GLY A 48 8.98 -20.47 2.45
CA GLY A 48 8.41 -21.28 1.36
C GLY A 48 8.11 -22.73 1.73
N GLU A 49 8.68 -23.24 2.82
CA GLU A 49 8.46 -24.59 3.34
C GLU A 49 7.47 -24.62 4.51
N GLY A 50 6.99 -23.44 4.93
CA GLY A 50 6.05 -23.29 6.05
C GLY A 50 6.73 -23.23 7.42
N ALA A 51 8.05 -23.11 7.49
CA ALA A 51 8.75 -22.92 8.75
C ALA A 51 8.64 -21.47 9.23
N ALA A 52 8.50 -21.30 10.55
CA ALA A 52 8.40 -19.98 11.16
C ALA A 52 9.79 -19.31 11.25
N VAL A 53 9.90 -18.12 10.67
CA VAL A 53 11.09 -17.28 10.69
C VAL A 53 10.78 -15.99 11.44
N ARG A 54 11.60 -15.65 12.45
CA ARG A 54 11.43 -14.44 13.26
C ARG A 54 12.55 -13.45 12.94
N LEU A 55 12.25 -12.15 13.00
CA LEU A 55 13.30 -11.12 12.85
C LEU A 55 14.41 -11.26 13.91
N SER A 56 14.06 -11.71 15.12
CA SER A 56 14.99 -11.95 16.22
C SER A 56 16.05 -13.01 15.91
N ASP A 57 15.79 -13.91 14.97
CA ASP A 57 16.69 -15.02 14.65
C ASP A 57 17.96 -14.50 13.92
N PHE A 58 17.91 -13.28 13.39
CA PHE A 58 19.02 -12.62 12.70
C PHE A 58 19.80 -11.62 13.57
N ARG A 59 19.62 -11.60 14.89
CA ARG A 59 20.37 -10.70 15.78
C ARG A 59 21.89 -10.89 15.60
N GLY A 60 22.61 -9.77 15.60
CA GLY A 60 24.05 -9.75 15.35
C GLY A 60 24.45 -9.79 13.87
N LYS A 61 23.49 -9.85 12.94
CA LYS A 61 23.73 -9.76 11.49
C LYS A 61 23.17 -8.45 10.94
N THR A 62 23.82 -7.93 9.90
CA THR A 62 23.21 -6.89 9.05
C THR A 62 22.16 -7.52 8.17
N VAL A 63 20.92 -7.02 8.21
CA VAL A 63 19.78 -7.56 7.48
C VAL A 63 19.21 -6.51 6.54
N PHE A 64 19.00 -6.88 5.29
CA PHE A 64 18.27 -6.09 4.30
C PHE A 64 16.87 -6.70 4.12
N LEU A 65 15.81 -5.92 4.37
CA LEU A 65 14.43 -6.34 4.19
C LEU A 65 13.90 -5.82 2.86
N HIS A 66 13.55 -6.73 1.96
CA HIS A 66 12.99 -6.43 0.66
C HIS A 66 11.52 -6.88 0.58
N PHE A 67 10.58 -5.94 0.52
CA PHE A 67 9.14 -6.20 0.44
C PHE A 67 8.69 -6.23 -1.03
N TRP A 68 8.39 -7.41 -1.56
CA TRP A 68 8.03 -7.61 -2.96
C TRP A 68 6.90 -8.63 -3.11
N ALA A 69 6.41 -8.80 -4.35
CA ALA A 69 5.46 -9.83 -4.70
C ALA A 69 5.64 -10.29 -6.16
N SER A 70 5.28 -11.54 -6.46
CA SER A 70 5.42 -12.14 -7.80
C SER A 70 4.67 -11.40 -8.91
N TRP A 71 3.61 -10.68 -8.54
CA TRP A 71 2.79 -9.88 -9.43
C TRP A 71 3.20 -8.39 -9.47
N CYS A 72 4.16 -7.96 -8.64
CA CYS A 72 4.65 -6.59 -8.65
C CYS A 72 5.57 -6.36 -9.86
N LYS A 73 5.10 -5.58 -10.83
CA LYS A 73 5.84 -5.32 -12.08
C LYS A 73 7.24 -4.75 -11.82
N ASN A 74 7.32 -3.64 -11.11
CA ASN A 74 8.60 -2.96 -10.84
C ASN A 74 9.53 -3.88 -10.02
N CYS A 75 9.00 -4.56 -9.01
CA CYS A 75 9.80 -5.49 -8.20
C CYS A 75 10.44 -6.59 -9.06
N ARG A 76 9.71 -7.15 -10.05
CA ARG A 76 10.28 -8.16 -10.96
C ARG A 76 11.40 -7.60 -11.83
N GLU A 77 11.27 -6.36 -12.28
CA GLU A 77 12.31 -5.68 -13.07
C GLU A 77 13.57 -5.43 -12.23
N GLU A 78 13.44 -5.27 -10.90
CA GLU A 78 14.55 -5.09 -9.96
C GLU A 78 15.28 -6.40 -9.62
N MET A 79 14.60 -7.56 -9.62
CA MET A 79 15.17 -8.86 -9.17
C MET A 79 16.51 -9.27 -9.79
N PRO A 80 16.83 -9.01 -11.08
CA PRO A 80 18.14 -9.34 -11.65
C PRO A 80 19.30 -8.54 -11.04
N PHE A 81 19.01 -7.47 -10.31
CA PHE A 81 19.97 -6.48 -9.84
C PHE A 81 20.04 -6.36 -8.30
N ILE A 82 19.19 -7.11 -7.57
CA ILE A 82 19.27 -7.23 -6.10
C ILE A 82 20.11 -8.45 -5.71
#